data_AF-A0A7W1Q548-F1
#
_entry.id   AF-A0A7W1Q548-F1
#
_cell.length_a   1.000
_cell.length_b   1.000
_cell.length_c   1.000
_cell.angle_alpha   90.00
_cell.angle_beta   90.00
_cell.angle_gamma   90.00
#
_symmetry.space_group_name_H-M   'P 1'
#
loop_
_entity.id
_entity.type
_entity.pdbx_description
1 polymer ?
#
loop_
_entity_poly.entity_id
_entity_poly.type
_entity_poly.pdbx_seq_one_letter_code
_entity_poly.pdbx_strand_id
1 'polypeptide(L)'
;MATTLSPVDSREVVRCDRCYLVQFRTVSNLCRRCHESLDEDEPEVTQALPEPQAMPEPSTGPGYLNLAASIRALRLRGGLSQRQLATRMSVPRTYVSKIENEKATPTLSSLERLARALEVTVPDLLGASERSDRDSVHDLVNDEFITELLPFVSQLNTMQMSSILAQVRDMTTRLRRSA
;
A
#
# COMPACT_ATOMS: atom_id res chain seq x y z
N MET A 1 -23.57 71.07 -10.55
CA MET A 1 -24.25 69.81 -10.20
C MET A 1 -23.36 68.68 -10.67
N ALA A 2 -22.61 68.06 -9.76
CA ALA A 2 -21.70 66.97 -10.10
C ALA A 2 -22.41 65.65 -9.78
N THR A 3 -22.82 64.93 -10.83
CA THR A 3 -23.46 63.62 -10.73
C THR A 3 -22.41 62.60 -10.31
N THR A 4 -22.55 62.02 -9.13
CA THR A 4 -21.67 60.93 -8.65
C THR A 4 -22.00 59.66 -9.43
N LEU A 5 -21.18 59.32 -10.42
CA LEU A 5 -21.19 58.00 -11.05
C LEU A 5 -20.68 56.99 -10.02
N SER A 6 -21.57 56.15 -9.50
CA SER A 6 -21.19 54.98 -8.70
C SER A 6 -20.27 54.07 -9.54
N PRO A 7 -19.17 53.55 -8.96
CA PRO A 7 -18.26 52.70 -9.71
C PRO A 7 -18.95 51.38 -10.04
N VAL A 8 -18.92 51.01 -11.33
CA VAL A 8 -19.43 49.73 -11.82
C VAL A 8 -18.50 48.64 -11.29
N ASP A 9 -18.96 47.97 -10.24
CA ASP A 9 -18.30 46.83 -9.62
C ASP A 9 -18.18 45.70 -10.65
N SER A 10 -17.01 45.61 -11.26
CA SER A 10 -16.74 44.70 -12.39
C SER A 10 -16.50 43.31 -11.83
N ARG A 11 -17.58 42.61 -11.47
CA ARG A 11 -17.50 41.26 -10.91
C ARG A 11 -16.88 40.30 -11.93
N GLU A 12 -15.87 39.56 -11.48
CA GLU A 12 -15.13 38.58 -12.28
C GLU A 12 -16.06 37.46 -12.80
N VAL A 13 -15.89 37.05 -14.06
CA VAL A 13 -16.65 35.95 -14.67
C VAL A 13 -15.86 34.65 -14.55
N VAL A 14 -16.44 33.64 -13.90
CA VAL A 14 -15.80 32.35 -13.59
C VAL A 14 -16.69 31.19 -14.08
N ARG A 15 -16.05 30.08 -14.48
CA ARG A 15 -16.73 28.82 -14.86
C ARG A 15 -16.55 27.80 -13.73
N CYS A 16 -17.62 27.16 -13.30
CA CYS A 16 -17.55 26.11 -12.28
C CYS A 16 -17.01 24.80 -12.87
N ASP A 17 -16.00 24.18 -12.25
CA ASP A 17 -15.42 22.91 -12.72
C ASP A 17 -16.30 21.69 -12.48
N ARG A 18 -17.26 21.79 -11.55
CA ARG A 18 -18.19 20.70 -11.23
C ARG A 18 -19.39 20.65 -12.17
N CYS A 19 -20.03 21.78 -12.44
CA CYS A 19 -21.29 21.86 -13.19
C CYS A 19 -21.21 22.68 -14.47
N TYR A 20 -20.03 23.21 -14.81
CA TYR A 20 -19.71 23.95 -16.04
C TYR A 20 -20.51 25.25 -16.25
N LEU A 21 -21.19 25.73 -15.22
CA LEU A 21 -21.95 26.96 -15.26
C LEU A 21 -21.01 28.18 -15.29
N VAL A 22 -21.21 29.05 -16.27
CA VAL A 22 -20.58 30.39 -16.32
C VAL A 22 -21.40 31.34 -15.46
N GLN A 23 -20.74 32.04 -14.53
CA GLN A 23 -21.36 32.93 -13.56
C GLN A 23 -20.40 34.04 -13.14
N PHE A 24 -20.92 35.06 -12.46
CA PHE A 24 -20.09 36.03 -11.76
C PHE A 24 -19.63 35.46 -10.42
N ARG A 25 -18.40 35.74 -10.01
CA ARG A 25 -17.88 35.39 -8.69
C ARG A 25 -18.79 36.03 -7.63
N THR A 26 -19.34 35.19 -6.75
CA THR A 26 -20.27 35.61 -5.69
C THR A 26 -19.49 36.01 -4.44
N VAL A 27 -20.11 36.78 -3.54
CA VAL A 27 -19.47 37.18 -2.26
C VAL A 27 -19.08 35.97 -1.41
N SER A 28 -19.84 34.88 -1.52
CA SER A 28 -19.57 33.62 -0.82
C SER A 28 -18.60 32.69 -1.55
N ASN A 29 -18.08 33.06 -2.73
CA ASN A 29 -17.23 32.19 -3.59
C ASN A 29 -17.81 30.79 -3.87
N LEU A 30 -19.15 30.65 -3.81
CA LEU A 30 -19.84 29.40 -4.10
C LEU A 30 -20.55 29.47 -5.44
N CYS A 31 -20.58 28.32 -6.13
CA CYS A 31 -21.35 28.18 -7.35
C CYS A 31 -22.85 28.31 -7.07
N ARG A 32 -23.54 29.19 -7.83
CA ARG A 32 -24.98 29.43 -7.70
C ARG A 32 -25.88 28.23 -8.00
N ARG A 33 -25.33 27.15 -8.56
CA ARG A 33 -26.08 25.96 -8.95
C ARG A 33 -25.74 24.73 -8.12
N CYS A 34 -24.46 24.44 -7.93
CA CYS A 34 -24.03 23.26 -7.18
C CYS A 34 -23.48 23.57 -5.79
N HIS A 35 -23.39 24.84 -5.41
CA HIS A 35 -22.82 25.31 -4.14
C HIS A 35 -21.38 24.84 -3.85
N GLU A 36 -20.66 24.39 -4.87
CA GLU A 36 -19.23 24.04 -4.81
C GLU A 36 -18.38 25.31 -4.74
N SER A 37 -17.22 25.25 -4.08
CA SER A 37 -16.23 26.33 -4.10
C SER A 37 -15.75 26.61 -5.52
N LEU A 38 -15.55 27.89 -5.83
CA LEU A 38 -15.00 28.38 -7.11
C LEU A 38 -13.55 28.84 -6.99
N ASP A 39 -12.92 28.64 -5.83
CA ASP A 39 -11.50 28.89 -5.67
C ASP A 39 -10.72 27.85 -6.49
N GLU A 40 -9.71 28.31 -7.23
CA GLU A 40 -8.70 27.40 -7.78
C GLU A 40 -8.08 26.69 -6.57
N ASP A 41 -8.02 25.36 -6.58
CA ASP A 41 -7.29 24.61 -5.57
C ASP A 41 -5.87 25.19 -5.55
N GLU A 42 -5.58 26.06 -4.55
CA GLU A 42 -4.22 26.55 -4.37
C GLU A 42 -3.36 25.29 -4.31
N PRO A 43 -2.30 25.19 -5.14
CA PRO A 43 -1.38 24.08 -5.01
C PRO A 43 -0.93 24.12 -3.57
N GLU A 44 -1.33 23.11 -2.80
CA GLU A 44 -0.97 22.97 -1.39
C GLU A 44 0.51 23.30 -1.32
N VAL A 45 0.84 24.46 -0.73
CA VAL A 45 2.20 24.99 -0.73
C VAL A 45 3.00 23.95 0.02
N THR A 46 3.64 23.06 -0.73
CA THR A 46 4.63 22.15 -0.24
C THR A 46 5.76 23.05 0.21
N GLN A 47 5.73 23.46 1.49
CA GLN A 47 6.94 23.78 2.20
C GLN A 47 7.89 22.64 1.87
N ALA A 48 8.97 22.96 1.16
CA ALA A 48 9.94 22.00 0.71
C ALA A 48 10.34 21.16 1.94
N LEU A 49 9.89 19.91 1.95
CA LEU A 49 10.49 18.90 2.80
C LEU A 49 12.01 19.00 2.57
N PRO A 50 12.84 18.96 3.63
CA PRO A 50 14.28 18.90 3.46
C PRO A 50 14.59 17.81 2.42
N GLU A 51 15.52 18.10 1.50
CA GLU A 51 15.97 17.16 0.47
C GLU A 51 16.03 15.75 1.08
N PRO A 52 15.43 14.72 0.45
CA PRO A 52 15.37 13.40 1.03
C PRO A 52 16.80 12.94 1.28
N GLN A 53 17.23 13.02 2.54
CA GLN A 53 18.42 12.34 3.02
C GLN A 53 18.21 10.89 2.62
N ALA A 54 19.12 10.37 1.78
CA ALA A 54 19.05 9.02 1.26
C ALA A 54 18.77 8.08 2.43
N MET A 55 17.54 7.55 2.47
CA MET A 55 17.19 6.55 3.44
C MET A 55 18.16 5.38 3.25
N PRO A 56 18.62 4.73 4.34
CA PRO A 56 19.33 3.48 4.19
C PRO A 56 18.49 2.57 3.29
N GLU A 57 19.12 2.02 2.25
CA GLU A 57 18.58 0.98 1.37
C GLU A 57 17.69 0.03 2.19
N PRO A 58 16.49 -0.35 1.72
CA PRO A 58 15.57 -1.18 2.49
C PRO A 58 16.32 -2.44 2.90
N SER A 59 16.69 -2.49 4.19
CA SER A 59 17.34 -3.65 4.75
C SER A 59 16.33 -4.77 4.71
N THR A 60 16.51 -5.69 3.76
CA THR A 60 15.79 -6.95 3.66
C THR A 60 16.26 -7.86 4.82
N GLY A 61 16.00 -7.42 6.05
CA GLY A 61 16.25 -8.19 7.25
C GLY A 61 15.09 -9.16 7.50
N PRO A 62 15.34 -10.32 8.13
CA PRO A 62 14.30 -11.22 8.60
C PRO A 62 13.47 -10.49 9.67
N GLY A 63 12.29 -9.99 9.29
CA GLY A 63 11.41 -9.17 10.14
C GLY A 63 10.78 -7.96 9.45
N TYR A 64 11.14 -7.65 8.19
CA TYR A 64 10.45 -6.60 7.44
C TYR A 64 9.10 -7.12 6.94
N LEU A 65 8.01 -6.66 7.57
CA LEU A 65 6.63 -6.94 7.15
C LEU A 65 6.44 -6.43 5.71
N ASN A 66 6.38 -7.34 4.73
CA ASN A 66 6.08 -6.97 3.35
C ASN A 66 4.58 -6.67 3.19
N LEU A 67 4.19 -5.53 3.74
CA LEU A 67 2.83 -5.01 3.75
C LEU A 67 2.31 -4.75 2.32
N ALA A 68 3.15 -4.21 1.45
CA ALA A 68 2.77 -3.89 0.07
C ALA A 68 2.41 -5.16 -0.72
N ALA A 69 3.24 -6.21 -0.63
CA ALA A 69 2.95 -7.50 -1.25
C ALA A 69 1.69 -8.15 -0.64
N SER A 70 1.52 -8.06 0.67
CA SER A 70 0.36 -8.59 1.39
C SER A 70 -0.95 -7.95 0.93
N ILE A 71 -1.00 -6.62 0.85
CA ILE A 71 -2.17 -5.87 0.33
C ILE A 71 -2.46 -6.27 -1.11
N ARG A 72 -1.43 -6.36 -1.96
CA ARG A 72 -1.58 -6.75 -3.37
C ARG A 72 -2.13 -8.16 -3.51
N ALA A 73 -1.62 -9.12 -2.73
CA ALA A 73 -2.06 -10.51 -2.74
C ALA A 73 -3.53 -10.64 -2.31
N LEU A 74 -3.92 -9.98 -1.22
CA LEU A 74 -5.31 -9.96 -0.74
C LEU A 74 -6.25 -9.31 -1.75
N ARG A 75 -5.85 -8.19 -2.36
CA ARG A 75 -6.63 -7.53 -3.41
C ARG A 75 -6.89 -8.46 -4.59
N LEU A 76 -5.86 -9.17 -5.06
CA LEU A 76 -5.98 -10.11 -6.18
C LEU A 76 -6.85 -11.31 -5.82
N ARG A 77 -6.73 -11.84 -4.60
CA ARG A 77 -7.56 -12.93 -4.09
C ARG A 77 -9.04 -12.56 -4.03
N GLY A 78 -9.34 -11.30 -3.70
CA GLY A 78 -10.70 -10.74 -3.75
C GLY A 78 -11.18 -10.35 -5.15
N GLY A 79 -10.39 -10.58 -6.21
CA GLY A 79 -10.76 -10.23 -7.58
C GLY A 79 -10.87 -8.72 -7.86
N LEU A 80 -10.25 -7.89 -7.01
CA LEU A 80 -10.37 -6.44 -7.09
C LEU A 80 -9.25 -5.82 -7.94
N SER A 81 -9.60 -4.87 -8.80
CA SER A 81 -8.64 -3.93 -9.40
C SER A 81 -8.20 -2.86 -8.38
N GLN A 82 -7.05 -2.22 -8.61
CA GLN A 82 -6.60 -1.08 -7.80
C GLN A 82 -7.64 0.05 -7.75
N ARG A 83 -8.35 0.28 -8.86
CA ARG A 83 -9.42 1.28 -8.93
C ARG A 83 -10.59 0.89 -8.03
N GLN A 84 -11.02 -0.37 -8.05
CA GLN A 84 -12.12 -0.85 -7.20
C GLN A 84 -11.76 -0.80 -5.72
N LEU A 85 -10.53 -1.19 -5.34
CA LEU A 85 -10.05 -1.06 -3.97
C LEU A 85 -10.03 0.41 -3.52
N ALA A 86 -9.50 1.30 -4.36
CA ALA A 86 -9.47 2.73 -4.09
C ALA A 86 -10.87 3.32 -3.89
N THR A 87 -11.85 2.91 -4.71
CA THR A 87 -13.26 3.29 -4.55
C THR A 87 -13.82 2.81 -3.22
N ARG A 88 -13.56 1.57 -2.80
CA ARG A 88 -14.01 1.04 -1.50
C ARG A 88 -13.38 1.78 -0.31
N MET A 89 -12.14 2.25 -0.46
CA MET A 89 -11.43 3.03 0.55
C MET A 89 -11.76 4.53 0.53
N SER A 90 -12.52 5.00 -0.46
CA SER A 90 -12.76 6.42 -0.73
C SER A 90 -11.46 7.24 -0.87
N VAL A 91 -10.49 6.71 -1.62
CA VAL A 91 -9.20 7.36 -1.89
C VAL A 91 -8.90 7.38 -3.39
N PRO A 92 -7.97 8.25 -3.85
CA PRO A 92 -7.51 8.21 -5.23
C PRO A 92 -6.82 6.87 -5.57
N ARG A 93 -7.01 6.37 -6.80
CA ARG A 93 -6.32 5.18 -7.32
C ARG A 93 -4.80 5.28 -7.14
N THR A 94 -4.24 6.47 -7.32
CA THR A 94 -2.80 6.74 -7.20
C THR A 94 -2.28 6.43 -5.81
N TYR A 95 -3.08 6.62 -4.75
CA TYR A 95 -2.70 6.29 -3.38
C TYR A 95 -2.52 4.78 -3.19
N VAL A 96 -3.49 3.97 -3.64
CA VAL A 96 -3.40 2.50 -3.63
C VAL A 96 -2.20 2.01 -4.44
N SER A 97 -1.97 2.60 -5.61
CA SER A 97 -0.80 2.27 -6.43
C SER A 97 0.52 2.61 -5.74
N LYS A 98 0.60 3.72 -4.99
CA LYS A 98 1.83 4.08 -4.25
C LYS A 98 2.08 3.11 -3.11
N ILE A 99 1.04 2.70 -2.39
CA ILE A 99 1.15 1.71 -1.30
C ILE A 99 1.63 0.36 -1.83
N GLU A 100 1.03 -0.16 -2.91
CA GLU A 100 1.41 -1.47 -3.48
C GLU A 100 2.82 -1.52 -4.09
N ASN A 101 3.42 -0.37 -4.37
CA ASN A 101 4.79 -0.26 -4.87
C ASN A 101 5.76 0.26 -3.81
N GLU A 102 5.38 0.23 -2.52
CA GLU A 102 6.22 0.67 -1.39
C GLU A 102 6.63 2.15 -1.44
N LYS A 103 5.99 2.95 -2.29
CA LYS A 103 6.23 4.40 -2.43
C LYS A 103 5.45 5.25 -1.42
N ALA A 104 4.56 4.63 -0.65
CA ALA A 104 3.82 5.29 0.42
C ALA A 104 3.55 4.30 1.55
N THR A 105 3.86 4.72 2.78
CA THR A 105 3.51 3.99 3.99
C THR A 105 2.12 4.44 4.47
N PRO A 106 1.13 3.54 4.56
CA PRO A 106 -0.20 3.92 5.05
C PRO A 106 -0.15 4.24 6.55
N THR A 107 -0.93 5.23 6.98
CA THR A 107 -1.19 5.47 8.40
C THR A 107 -2.00 4.33 9.01
N LEU A 108 -2.06 4.24 10.34
CA LEU A 108 -2.90 3.26 11.03
C LEU A 108 -4.38 3.36 10.61
N SER A 109 -4.90 4.59 10.45
CA SER A 109 -6.25 4.82 9.95
C SER A 109 -6.46 4.36 8.51
N SER A 110 -5.44 4.49 7.64
CA SER A 110 -5.48 3.94 6.28
C SER A 110 -5.37 2.42 6.27
N LEU A 111 -4.63 1.81 7.20
CA LEU A 111 -4.56 0.36 7.39
C LEU A 111 -5.91 -0.22 7.80
N GLU A 112 -6.63 0.42 8.73
CA GLU A 112 -7.99 0.00 9.09
C GLU A 112 -8.95 0.08 7.90
N ARG A 113 -8.87 1.16 7.10
CA ARG A 113 -9.67 1.29 5.87
C ARG A 113 -9.33 0.23 4.84
N LEU A 114 -8.05 -0.09 4.67
CA LEU A 114 -7.58 -1.19 3.81
C LEU A 114 -8.17 -2.52 4.26
N ALA A 115 -8.05 -2.84 5.54
CA ALA A 115 -8.56 -4.08 6.13
C ALA A 115 -10.07 -4.21 5.91
N ARG A 116 -10.85 -3.15 6.18
CA ARG A 116 -12.29 -3.11 5.91
C ARG A 116 -12.63 -3.26 4.42
N ALA A 117 -11.92 -2.56 3.54
CA ALA A 117 -12.17 -2.61 2.09
C ALA A 117 -11.84 -3.98 1.47
N LEU A 118 -10.88 -4.69 2.06
CA LEU A 118 -10.45 -6.04 1.69
C LEU A 118 -11.17 -7.14 2.48
N GLU A 119 -12.07 -6.78 3.39
CA GLU A 119 -12.86 -7.72 4.21
C GLU A 119 -11.97 -8.67 5.06
N VAL A 120 -10.86 -8.13 5.59
CA VAL A 120 -9.92 -8.84 6.47
C VAL A 120 -9.66 -8.07 7.76
N THR A 121 -8.99 -8.68 8.73
CA THR A 121 -8.52 -7.97 9.92
C THR A 121 -7.14 -7.32 9.68
N VAL A 122 -6.78 -6.31 10.48
CA VAL A 122 -5.44 -5.68 10.41
C VAL A 122 -4.32 -6.69 10.68
N PRO A 123 -4.44 -7.62 11.66
CA PRO A 123 -3.47 -8.70 11.82
C PRO A 123 -3.34 -9.59 10.59
N ASP A 124 -4.43 -9.89 9.88
CA ASP A 124 -4.35 -10.70 8.65
C ASP A 124 -3.63 -9.95 7.53
N LEU A 125 -3.82 -8.63 7.47
CA LEU A 125 -3.20 -7.76 6.48
C LEU A 125 -1.68 -7.61 6.71
N LEU A 126 -1.25 -7.65 7.98
CA LEU A 126 0.17 -7.61 8.37
C LEU A 126 0.81 -9.00 8.31
N GLY A 127 0.07 -10.03 8.70
CA GLY A 127 0.54 -11.41 8.79
C GLY A 127 0.40 -12.20 7.50
N ALA A 128 -0.10 -11.67 6.38
CA ALA A 128 -0.26 -12.46 5.16
C ALA A 128 1.09 -12.97 4.58
N SER A 129 2.19 -12.26 4.81
CA SER A 129 3.54 -12.74 4.50
C SER A 129 4.01 -13.82 5.49
N GLU A 130 3.75 -13.63 6.78
CA GLU A 130 4.16 -14.59 7.82
C GLU A 130 3.29 -15.85 7.86
N ARG A 131 2.02 -15.77 7.44
CA ARG A 131 1.13 -16.92 7.26
C ARG A 131 1.67 -17.82 6.17
N SER A 132 2.16 -17.27 5.04
CA SER A 132 2.79 -18.10 4.01
C SER A 132 3.99 -18.87 4.56
N ASP A 133 4.83 -18.24 5.37
CA ASP A 133 6.01 -18.91 5.95
C ASP A 133 5.63 -19.86 7.10
N ARG A 134 4.71 -19.48 7.98
CA ARG A 134 4.22 -20.33 9.09
C ARG A 134 3.41 -21.51 8.58
N ASP A 135 2.57 -21.32 7.57
CA ASP A 135 1.80 -22.38 6.93
C ASP A 135 2.76 -23.32 6.19
N SER A 136 3.80 -22.80 5.50
CA SER A 136 4.84 -23.64 4.89
C SER A 136 5.63 -24.44 5.92
N VAL A 137 6.02 -23.83 7.05
CA VAL A 137 6.71 -24.53 8.15
C VAL A 137 5.79 -25.56 8.78
N HIS A 138 4.51 -25.24 8.98
CA HIS A 138 3.51 -26.15 9.53
C HIS A 138 3.30 -27.35 8.59
N ASP A 139 3.19 -27.12 7.29
CA ASP A 139 3.06 -28.18 6.29
C ASP A 139 4.31 -29.07 6.22
N LEU A 140 5.52 -28.48 6.31
CA LEU A 140 6.77 -29.25 6.40
C LEU A 140 6.83 -30.07 7.70
N VAL A 141 6.43 -29.51 8.85
CA VAL A 141 6.50 -30.22 10.15
C VAL A 141 5.49 -31.35 10.23
N ASN A 142 4.36 -31.26 9.52
CA ASN A 142 3.36 -32.33 9.44
C ASN A 142 3.67 -33.39 8.38
N ASP A 143 4.73 -33.21 7.58
CA ASP A 143 5.19 -34.24 6.66
C ASP A 143 5.66 -35.48 7.46
N GLU A 144 5.23 -36.66 7.02
CA GLU A 144 5.48 -37.94 7.71
C GLU A 144 6.99 -38.19 7.86
N PHE A 145 7.76 -37.94 6.80
CA PHE A 145 9.20 -38.12 6.81
C PHE A 145 9.90 -37.09 7.72
N ILE A 146 9.47 -35.82 7.69
CA ILE A 146 10.03 -34.80 8.58
C ILE A 146 9.75 -35.12 10.05
N THR A 147 8.56 -35.63 10.36
CA THR A 147 8.17 -36.05 11.71
C THR A 147 9.06 -37.18 12.22
N GLU A 148 9.35 -38.18 11.39
CA GLU A 148 10.25 -39.30 11.72
C GLU A 148 11.70 -38.84 11.93
N LEU A 149 12.15 -37.85 11.16
CA LEU A 149 13.52 -37.36 11.20
C LEU A 149 13.81 -36.49 12.44
N LEU A 150 12.78 -35.80 12.96
CA LEU A 150 12.90 -34.76 14.00
C LEU A 150 13.64 -35.20 15.29
N PRO A 151 13.40 -36.41 15.85
CA PRO A 151 14.12 -36.88 17.05
C PRO A 151 15.63 -36.99 16.83
N PHE A 152 16.07 -37.36 15.61
CA PHE A 152 17.48 -37.51 15.28
C PHE A 152 18.16 -36.16 15.11
N VAL A 153 17.47 -35.18 14.52
CA VAL A 153 17.99 -33.82 14.32
C VAL A 153 18.36 -33.18 15.66
N SER A 154 17.55 -33.40 16.70
CA SER A 154 17.78 -32.85 18.03
C SER A 154 19.05 -33.37 18.72
N GLN A 155 19.61 -34.49 18.25
CA GLN A 155 20.78 -35.16 18.83
C GLN A 155 22.09 -34.81 18.10
N LEU A 156 22.01 -34.07 16.99
CA LEU A 156 23.18 -33.75 16.17
C LEU A 156 23.99 -32.59 16.78
N ASN A 157 25.31 -32.74 16.78
CA ASN A 157 26.21 -31.63 17.09
C ASN A 157 26.53 -30.79 15.84
N THR A 158 27.20 -29.65 16.04
CA THR A 158 27.50 -28.66 14.99
C THR A 158 28.30 -29.26 13.83
N MET A 159 29.26 -30.15 14.10
CA MET A 159 30.04 -30.82 13.06
C MET A 159 29.19 -31.79 12.24
N GLN A 160 28.41 -32.65 12.91
CA GLN A 160 27.55 -33.63 12.23
C GLN A 160 26.49 -32.93 11.38
N MET A 161 25.85 -31.88 11.90
CA MET A 161 24.90 -31.06 11.17
C MET A 161 25.53 -30.46 9.91
N SER A 162 26.73 -29.89 10.03
CA SER A 162 27.44 -29.30 8.88
C SER A 162 27.76 -30.32 7.78
N SER A 163 28.15 -31.54 8.16
CA SER A 163 28.43 -32.63 7.23
C SER A 163 27.18 -33.11 6.49
N ILE A 164 26.07 -33.27 7.23
CA ILE A 164 24.77 -33.66 6.66
C ILE A 164 24.28 -32.59 5.67
N LEU A 165 24.31 -31.31 6.03
CA LEU A 165 23.90 -30.22 5.13
C LEU A 165 24.77 -30.16 3.86
N ALA A 166 26.06 -30.47 3.97
CA ALA A 166 26.96 -30.54 2.81
C ALA A 166 26.58 -31.69 1.88
N GLN A 167 26.29 -32.89 2.42
CA GLN A 167 25.84 -34.04 1.62
C GLN A 167 24.48 -33.80 0.97
N VAL A 168 23.52 -33.23 1.69
CA VAL A 168 22.19 -32.88 1.14
C VAL A 168 22.32 -31.86 0.00
N ARG A 169 23.21 -30.88 0.12
CA ARG A 169 23.52 -29.92 -0.95
C ARG A 169 24.10 -30.62 -2.19
N ASP A 170 25.01 -31.57 -2.01
CA ASP A 170 25.61 -32.31 -3.13
C ASP A 170 24.54 -33.18 -3.84
N MET A 171 23.68 -33.86 -3.09
CA MET A 171 22.58 -34.65 -3.65
C MET A 171 21.59 -33.80 -4.47
N THR A 172 21.16 -32.66 -3.93
CA THR A 172 20.20 -31.76 -4.61
C THR A 172 20.79 -31.07 -5.84
N THR A 173 22.09 -30.78 -5.84
CA THR A 173 22.78 -30.17 -6.99
C THR A 173 23.10 -31.18 -8.09
N ARG A 174 23.39 -32.44 -7.76
CA ARG A 174 23.59 -33.52 -8.73
C ARG A 174 22.30 -33.89 -9.47
N LEU A 175 21.18 -34.02 -8.76
CA LEU A 175 19.86 -34.31 -9.35
C LEU A 175 19.45 -33.28 -10.41
N ARG A 176 19.81 -32.01 -10.22
CA ARG A 176 19.51 -30.91 -11.16
C ARG A 176 20.38 -30.89 -12.42
N ARG A 177 21.52 -31.59 -12.44
CA ARG A 177 22.39 -31.66 -13.64
C ARG A 177 22.02 -32.82 -14.57
N SER A 178 21.19 -33.73 -14.10
CA SER A 178 20.77 -34.95 -14.80
C SER A 178 19.34 -34.92 -15.35
N ALA A 179 18.63 -33.79 -15.20
CA ALA A 179 17.30 -33.53 -15.76
C ALA A 179 17.39 -32.40 -16.80
#